data_AF-A0A653A651-F1
#
_entry.id   AF-A0A653A651-F1
#
_cell.length_a   1.000
_cell.length_b   1.000
_cell.length_c   1.000
_cell.angle_alpha   90.00
_cell.angle_beta   90.00
_cell.angle_gamma   90.00
#
_symmetry.space_group_name_H-M   'P 1'
#
loop_
_entity.id
_entity.type
_entity.pdbx_description
1 polymer ?
#
loop_
_entity_poly.entity_id
_entity_poly.type
_entity_poly.pdbx_seq_one_letter_code
_entity_poly.pdbx_strand_id
1 'polypeptide(L)'
;MISDRILCVIAAMLFAGCVHGCSGSSDEAIELKHFPVDHLEGVISQDGVCLDTDRSSDGKGSIRIDAGGRRSVRLYETGDVDVENARVVYQAKLSTEALEGKTYLEMWCHFPDGGEYFSKGLQSALSGTNGWVTVETPFMLQSGQNPDNIRLNLVIEGAGTVWVDDIHLYGAPLG
;
A
#
# COMPACT_ATOMS: atom_id res chain seq x y z
N MET A 1 -36.81 62.79 -44.27
CA MET A 1 -38.01 62.02 -43.86
C MET A 1 -38.04 60.76 -44.71
N ILE A 2 -38.05 59.57 -44.06
CA ILE A 2 -38.19 58.21 -44.63
C ILE A 2 -36.95 57.80 -45.43
N SER A 3 -36.12 56.82 -45.08
CA SER A 3 -36.31 55.42 -44.65
C SER A 3 -35.01 55.02 -43.94
N ASP A 4 -34.92 54.69 -42.66
CA ASP A 4 -35.45 53.55 -41.93
C ASP A 4 -35.14 52.18 -42.55
N ARG A 5 -34.38 51.41 -41.76
CA ARG A 5 -34.42 49.95 -41.57
C ARG A 5 -33.41 49.03 -42.28
N ILE A 6 -32.56 48.48 -41.41
CA ILE A 6 -32.30 47.05 -41.22
C ILE A 6 -31.50 46.38 -42.33
N LEU A 7 -30.20 46.16 -42.07
CA LEU A 7 -29.44 45.11 -42.72
C LEU A 7 -29.02 44.05 -41.69
N CYS A 8 -29.80 42.98 -41.70
CA CYS A 8 -29.45 41.58 -41.47
C CYS A 8 -28.69 41.20 -40.19
N VAL A 9 -29.48 41.00 -39.13
CA VAL A 9 -29.21 39.95 -38.14
C VAL A 9 -29.37 38.60 -38.83
N ILE A 10 -28.29 37.84 -38.98
CA ILE A 10 -28.37 36.40 -39.29
C ILE A 10 -28.31 35.66 -37.96
N ALA A 11 -29.45 35.10 -37.57
CA ALA A 11 -29.61 34.23 -36.42
C ALA A 11 -29.68 32.76 -36.88
N ALA A 12 -29.14 31.90 -36.02
CA ALA A 12 -29.45 30.49 -35.81
C ALA A 12 -28.96 29.47 -36.86
N MET A 13 -28.18 28.48 -36.42
CA MET A 13 -28.70 27.15 -36.02
C MET A 13 -27.57 26.18 -35.63
N LEU A 14 -27.63 25.72 -34.38
CA LEU A 14 -27.55 24.31 -33.96
C LEU A 14 -26.43 23.42 -34.54
N PHE A 15 -25.36 23.24 -33.76
CA PHE A 15 -24.73 21.92 -33.54
C PHE A 15 -24.70 21.71 -32.03
N ALA A 16 -25.71 21.05 -31.46
CA ALA A 16 -25.73 19.59 -31.26
C ALA A 16 -24.51 19.15 -30.46
N GLY A 17 -24.72 18.95 -29.16
CA GLY A 17 -23.71 18.42 -28.25
C GLY A 17 -23.31 17.00 -28.62
N CYS A 18 -22.03 16.72 -28.43
CA CYS A 18 -21.59 15.39 -28.01
C CYS A 18 -21.12 15.53 -26.57
N VAL A 19 -22.02 15.23 -25.66
CA VAL A 19 -21.68 14.82 -24.30
C VAL A 19 -21.26 13.35 -24.38
N HIS A 20 -20.30 12.98 -23.53
CA HIS A 20 -19.89 11.62 -23.16
C HIS A 20 -18.75 10.98 -23.96
N GLY A 21 -17.69 10.68 -23.20
CA GLY A 21 -16.99 9.41 -23.36
C GLY A 21 -15.50 9.52 -23.67
N CYS A 22 -14.71 10.22 -22.86
CA CYS A 22 -13.36 9.69 -22.62
C CYS A 22 -13.50 8.59 -21.57
N SER A 23 -13.65 7.38 -22.09
CA SER A 23 -13.61 6.10 -21.41
C SER A 23 -12.33 5.93 -20.59
N GLY A 24 -12.50 5.56 -19.32
CA GLY A 24 -11.68 4.60 -18.58
C GLY A 24 -10.19 4.87 -18.41
N SER A 25 -9.80 5.12 -17.16
CA SER A 25 -8.66 4.40 -16.60
C SER A 25 -9.00 4.02 -15.15
N SER A 26 -9.75 2.94 -15.02
CA SER A 26 -9.96 2.20 -13.76
C SER A 26 -8.70 1.41 -13.36
N ASP A 27 -7.53 2.05 -13.45
CA ASP A 27 -6.20 1.50 -13.11
C ASP A 27 -5.55 2.28 -11.95
N GLU A 28 -6.24 3.28 -11.39
CA GLU A 28 -5.73 4.04 -10.25
C GLU A 28 -5.74 3.16 -9.00
N ALA A 29 -4.60 3.09 -8.32
CA ALA A 29 -4.47 2.34 -7.09
C ALA A 29 -5.30 3.01 -5.98
N ILE A 30 -6.20 2.25 -5.36
CA ILE A 30 -6.96 2.67 -4.19
C ILE A 30 -6.24 2.24 -2.92
N GLU A 31 -6.27 3.09 -1.90
CA GLU A 31 -5.77 2.74 -0.57
C GLU A 31 -6.81 1.93 0.19
N LEU A 32 -6.48 0.67 0.50
CA LEU A 32 -7.34 -0.26 1.23
C LEU A 32 -7.17 -0.09 2.74
N LYS A 33 -5.92 0.10 3.19
CA LYS A 33 -5.55 0.35 4.59
C LYS A 33 -4.30 1.22 4.67
N HIS A 34 -4.25 2.05 5.71
CA HIS A 34 -3.06 2.81 6.12
C HIS A 34 -2.84 2.62 7.61
N PHE A 35 -1.59 2.36 7.97
CA PHE A 35 -1.10 2.27 9.34
C PHE A 35 0.09 3.23 9.47
N PRO A 36 -0.11 4.43 10.04
CA PRO A 36 0.93 5.45 10.12
C PRO A 36 2.01 5.14 11.18
N VAL A 37 1.76 4.16 12.07
CA VAL A 37 2.74 3.71 13.09
C VAL A 37 3.08 4.78 14.15
N ASP A 38 2.15 5.70 14.41
CA ASP A 38 2.24 6.70 15.49
C ASP A 38 2.18 6.08 16.91
N HIS A 39 1.74 4.81 17.01
CA HIS A 39 1.60 4.04 18.25
C HIS A 39 1.59 2.53 17.96
N LEU A 40 1.65 1.71 19.01
CA LEU A 40 1.68 0.23 18.91
C LEU A 40 0.30 -0.45 18.96
N GLU A 41 -0.79 0.31 19.02
CA GLU A 41 -2.14 -0.26 18.91
C GLU A 41 -2.29 -1.03 17.60
N GLY A 42 -2.93 -2.20 17.66
CA GLY A 42 -3.09 -3.10 16.52
C GLY A 42 -1.85 -3.91 16.15
N VAL A 43 -0.66 -3.58 16.67
CA VAL A 43 0.56 -4.36 16.40
C VAL A 43 0.46 -5.73 17.08
N ILE A 44 0.63 -6.80 16.32
CA ILE A 44 0.37 -8.17 16.81
C ILE A 44 1.55 -8.71 17.61
N SER A 45 2.78 -8.51 17.13
CA SER A 45 3.98 -8.97 17.83
C SER A 45 4.41 -7.95 18.88
N GLN A 46 4.56 -8.40 20.12
CA GLN A 46 4.90 -7.53 21.26
C GLN A 46 6.35 -7.71 21.72
N ASP A 47 6.94 -8.89 21.51
CA ASP A 47 8.32 -9.16 21.88
C ASP A 47 9.31 -8.43 20.96
N GLY A 48 10.25 -7.67 21.55
CA GLY A 48 11.29 -6.96 20.82
C GLY A 48 10.79 -5.86 19.88
N VAL A 49 9.55 -5.39 20.08
CA VAL A 49 8.89 -4.32 19.31
C VAL A 49 8.69 -3.12 20.22
N CYS A 50 9.24 -1.98 19.84
CA CYS A 50 9.13 -0.72 20.58
C CYS A 50 8.69 0.41 19.65
N LEU A 51 7.93 1.37 20.18
CA LEU A 51 7.71 2.64 19.49
C LEU A 51 8.97 3.50 19.63
N ASP A 52 9.43 4.07 18.52
CA ASP A 52 10.52 5.04 18.46
C ASP A 52 10.00 6.33 17.84
N THR A 53 9.84 7.37 18.67
CA THR A 53 9.34 8.69 18.24
C THR A 53 10.45 9.60 17.73
N ASP A 54 11.72 9.24 17.97
CA ASP A 54 12.88 10.05 17.57
C ASP A 54 13.33 9.69 16.15
N ARG A 55 13.15 8.43 15.75
CA ARG A 55 13.44 7.96 14.39
C ARG A 55 12.16 7.55 13.68
N SER A 56 11.61 8.48 12.91
CA SER A 56 10.40 8.28 12.09
C SER A 56 10.64 8.76 10.66
N SER A 57 9.91 8.19 9.71
CA SER A 57 9.90 8.60 8.31
C SER A 57 8.97 9.79 8.05
N ASP A 58 7.94 9.97 8.88
CA ASP A 58 6.93 11.03 8.77
C ASP A 58 6.94 12.02 9.97
N GLY A 59 7.72 11.71 11.00
CA GLY A 59 7.90 12.52 12.20
C GLY A 59 6.93 12.22 13.35
N LYS A 60 6.11 11.17 13.26
CA LYS A 60 5.10 10.83 14.28
C LYS A 60 5.42 9.57 15.08
N GLY A 61 6.20 8.66 14.52
CA GLY A 61 6.62 7.44 15.18
C GLY A 61 7.18 6.42 14.19
N SER A 62 7.76 5.34 14.70
CA SER A 62 7.98 4.13 13.94
C SER A 62 8.07 2.94 14.88
N ILE A 63 7.92 1.73 14.34
CA ILE A 63 8.21 0.50 15.06
C ILE A 63 9.70 0.21 14.92
N ARG A 64 10.41 0.23 16.04
CA ARG A 64 11.79 -0.24 16.18
C ARG A 64 11.81 -1.69 16.64
N ILE A 65 12.60 -2.50 15.94
CA ILE A 65 12.79 -3.93 16.23
C ILE A 65 14.27 -4.21 16.42
N ASP A 66 14.64 -4.63 17.63
CA ASP A 66 15.96 -5.18 17.92
C ASP A 66 15.95 -6.69 17.72
N ALA A 67 16.52 -7.14 16.60
CA ALA A 67 16.62 -8.55 16.30
C ALA A 67 17.96 -9.11 16.80
N GLY A 68 17.90 -10.13 17.67
CA GLY A 68 19.08 -10.95 18.02
C GLY A 68 19.41 -12.04 16.98
N GLY A 69 18.59 -12.19 15.94
CA GLY A 69 18.67 -13.25 14.95
C GLY A 69 17.40 -13.35 14.11
N ARG A 70 17.30 -14.42 13.30
CA ARG A 70 16.19 -14.63 12.37
C ARG A 70 14.83 -14.66 13.10
N ARG A 71 13.89 -13.82 12.68
CA ARG A 71 12.51 -13.80 13.18
C ARG A 71 11.54 -13.21 12.15
N SER A 72 10.26 -13.54 12.31
CA SER A 72 9.16 -12.85 11.64
C SER A 72 8.40 -12.02 12.67
N VAL A 73 8.11 -10.76 12.33
CA VAL A 73 7.32 -9.83 13.15
C VAL A 73 5.99 -9.66 12.45
N ARG A 74 4.92 -10.17 13.08
CA ARG A 74 3.54 -9.91 12.66
C ARG A 74 3.18 -8.49 13.07
N LEU A 75 2.93 -7.62 12.10
CA LEU A 75 2.63 -6.21 12.34
C LEU A 75 1.12 -6.06 12.47
N TYR A 76 0.37 -6.16 11.38
CA TYR A 76 -1.06 -5.90 11.36
C TYR A 76 -1.83 -6.99 10.62
N GLU A 77 -3.12 -7.05 10.91
CA GLU A 77 -4.11 -7.79 10.14
C GLU A 77 -5.20 -6.82 9.70
N THR A 78 -5.63 -6.91 8.46
CA THR A 78 -6.57 -5.95 7.88
C THR A 78 -8.03 -6.31 8.15
N GLY A 79 -8.30 -7.58 8.47
CA GLY A 79 -9.61 -8.17 8.27
C GLY A 79 -10.00 -8.17 6.79
N ASP A 80 -11.29 -8.34 6.53
CA ASP A 80 -11.86 -8.27 5.20
C ASP A 80 -11.76 -6.84 4.64
N VAL A 81 -11.24 -6.72 3.41
CA VAL A 81 -11.08 -5.45 2.69
C VAL A 81 -11.83 -5.43 1.36
N ASP A 82 -12.61 -6.48 1.07
CA ASP A 82 -13.42 -6.67 -0.14
C ASP A 82 -12.67 -6.31 -1.43
N VAL A 83 -11.73 -7.17 -1.83
CA VAL A 83 -10.88 -6.94 -3.01
C VAL A 83 -10.71 -8.23 -3.81
N GLU A 84 -11.05 -8.19 -5.10
CA GLU A 84 -10.86 -9.30 -6.03
C GLU A 84 -10.45 -8.80 -7.41
N ASN A 85 -9.98 -9.71 -8.29
CA ASN A 85 -9.52 -9.37 -9.64
C ASN A 85 -8.58 -8.15 -9.66
N ALA A 86 -7.63 -8.13 -8.73
CA ALA A 86 -6.80 -6.97 -8.43
C ALA A 86 -5.36 -7.37 -8.10
N ARG A 87 -4.43 -6.45 -8.36
CA ARG A 87 -3.11 -6.44 -7.75
C ARG A 87 -3.19 -5.73 -6.41
N VAL A 88 -2.95 -6.46 -5.33
CA VAL A 88 -2.76 -5.90 -3.99
C VAL A 88 -1.28 -5.64 -3.75
N VAL A 89 -0.93 -4.49 -3.19
CA VAL A 89 0.45 -4.10 -2.91
C VAL A 89 0.58 -3.74 -1.44
N TYR A 90 1.39 -4.51 -0.71
CA TYR A 90 1.85 -4.14 0.63
C TYR A 90 3.11 -3.29 0.50
N GLN A 91 3.05 -2.05 0.97
CA GLN A 91 4.14 -1.08 0.96
C GLN A 91 4.47 -0.62 2.39
N ALA A 92 5.74 -0.33 2.66
CA ALA A 92 6.18 0.32 3.89
C ALA A 92 7.49 1.10 3.70
N LYS A 93 7.77 2.02 4.63
CA LYS A 93 9.10 2.62 4.82
C LYS A 93 9.92 1.75 5.76
N LEU A 94 11.10 1.33 5.33
CA LEU A 94 12.06 0.60 6.16
C LEU A 94 13.36 1.40 6.34
N SER A 95 13.94 1.31 7.54
CA SER A 95 15.33 1.71 7.80
C SER A 95 16.02 0.59 8.57
N THR A 96 17.34 0.47 8.44
CA THR A 96 18.12 -0.61 9.05
C THR A 96 19.42 -0.08 9.62
N GLU A 97 19.91 -0.72 10.67
CA GLU A 97 21.21 -0.42 11.27
C GLU A 97 21.91 -1.72 11.66
N ALA A 98 23.12 -1.88 11.15
CA ALA A 98 23.99 -3.03 11.42
C ALA A 98 23.29 -4.39 11.21
N LEU A 99 22.39 -4.49 10.21
CA LEU A 99 21.65 -5.72 9.96
C LEU A 99 22.55 -6.79 9.28
N GLU A 100 22.86 -7.83 10.04
CA GLU A 100 23.55 -9.04 9.62
C GLU A 100 22.58 -10.00 8.93
N GLY A 101 22.23 -9.73 7.68
CA GLY A 101 21.27 -10.52 6.92
C GLY A 101 20.35 -9.62 6.10
N LYS A 102 19.13 -10.08 5.86
CA LYS A 102 18.14 -9.33 5.08
C LYS A 102 16.88 -9.07 5.90
N THR A 103 16.20 -7.97 5.58
CA THR A 103 14.82 -7.73 6.02
C THR A 103 13.94 -7.46 4.81
N TYR A 104 12.71 -7.95 4.82
CA TYR A 104 11.75 -7.77 3.73
C TYR A 104 10.30 -7.93 4.21
N LEU A 105 9.39 -7.32 3.46
CA LEU A 105 7.95 -7.45 3.68
C LEU A 105 7.45 -8.85 3.30
N GLU A 106 6.52 -9.38 4.08
CA GLU A 106 5.82 -10.62 3.79
C GLU A 106 4.31 -10.40 3.99
N MET A 107 3.53 -10.67 2.96
CA MET A 107 2.08 -10.54 2.98
C MET A 107 1.46 -11.94 2.89
N TRP A 108 0.51 -12.25 3.77
CA TRP A 108 -0.29 -13.46 3.73
C TRP A 108 -1.75 -13.13 3.45
N CYS A 109 -2.34 -13.72 2.42
CA CYS A 109 -3.76 -13.62 2.12
C CYS A 109 -4.43 -14.94 2.51
N HIS A 110 -5.41 -14.87 3.41
CA HIS A 110 -6.28 -15.99 3.77
C HIS A 110 -7.55 -15.91 2.91
N PHE A 111 -7.99 -17.06 2.38
CA PHE A 111 -9.21 -17.20 1.60
C PHE A 111 -10.12 -18.23 2.27
N PRO A 112 -11.43 -17.94 2.47
CA PRO A 112 -12.35 -18.80 3.22
C PRO A 112 -12.30 -20.28 2.83
N ASP A 113 -12.27 -20.56 1.52
CA ASP A 113 -12.29 -21.92 0.97
C ASP A 113 -10.95 -22.35 0.34
N GLY A 114 -9.97 -21.44 0.30
CA GLY A 114 -8.74 -21.60 -0.49
C GLY A 114 -7.47 -21.84 0.34
N GLY A 115 -7.53 -21.60 1.65
CA GLY A 115 -6.38 -21.62 2.54
C GLY A 115 -5.59 -20.30 2.51
N GLU A 116 -4.31 -20.35 2.87
CA GLU A 116 -3.45 -19.17 2.94
C GLU A 116 -2.33 -19.23 1.89
N TYR A 117 -2.08 -18.09 1.24
CA TYR A 117 -1.01 -17.91 0.28
C TYR A 117 -0.21 -16.66 0.64
N PHE A 118 1.06 -16.61 0.25
CA PHE A 118 1.94 -15.50 0.63
C PHE A 118 2.72 -14.93 -0.53
N SER A 119 3.12 -13.67 -0.36
CA SER A 119 4.14 -13.00 -1.17
C SER A 119 5.27 -12.51 -0.26
N LYS A 120 6.50 -12.57 -0.76
CA LYS A 120 7.71 -12.10 -0.05
C LYS A 120 8.44 -11.07 -0.92
N GLY A 121 8.74 -9.91 -0.34
CA GLY A 121 9.49 -8.82 -0.97
C GLY A 121 10.99 -9.08 -1.11
N LEU A 122 11.40 -10.27 -1.57
CA LEU A 122 12.83 -10.64 -1.63
C LEU A 122 13.64 -9.75 -2.60
N GLN A 123 12.99 -9.19 -3.61
CA GLN A 123 13.62 -8.28 -4.58
C GLN A 123 13.88 -6.88 -4.01
N SER A 124 13.12 -6.47 -3.00
CA SER A 124 13.21 -5.17 -2.31
C SER A 124 13.85 -5.28 -0.92
N ALA A 125 14.47 -6.43 -0.61
CA ALA A 125 15.05 -6.70 0.69
C ALA A 125 16.22 -5.77 1.02
N LEU A 126 16.29 -5.28 2.26
CA LEU A 126 17.37 -4.43 2.76
C LEU A 126 18.36 -5.24 3.61
N SER A 127 19.63 -4.80 3.65
CA SER A 127 20.71 -5.39 4.45
C SER A 127 21.70 -4.32 4.91
N GLY A 128 22.42 -4.56 6.00
CA GLY A 128 23.41 -3.61 6.53
C GLY A 128 22.76 -2.37 7.17
N THR A 129 23.28 -1.19 6.88
CA THR A 129 22.77 0.09 7.41
C THR A 129 22.21 0.93 6.27
N ASN A 130 20.96 1.36 6.38
CA ASN A 130 20.25 2.15 5.37
C ASN A 130 19.42 3.25 6.03
N GLY A 131 19.30 4.39 5.35
CA GLY A 131 18.25 5.37 5.67
C GLY A 131 16.85 4.83 5.37
N TRP A 132 15.84 5.69 5.41
CA TRP A 132 14.48 5.32 5.04
C TRP A 132 14.37 5.00 3.55
N VAL A 133 13.85 3.81 3.25
CA VAL A 133 13.62 3.30 1.89
C VAL A 133 12.18 2.78 1.80
N THR A 134 11.46 3.18 0.76
CA THR A 134 10.17 2.55 0.45
C THR A 134 10.41 1.17 -0.17
N VAL A 135 9.79 0.15 0.38
CA VAL A 135 9.80 -1.22 -0.14
C VAL A 135 8.37 -1.72 -0.29
N GLU A 136 8.17 -2.67 -1.20
CA GLU A 136 6.86 -3.24 -1.46
C GLU A 136 6.92 -4.73 -1.84
N THR A 137 5.79 -5.41 -1.70
CA THR A 137 5.56 -6.76 -2.23
C THR A 137 4.14 -6.87 -2.79
N PRO A 138 3.97 -7.28 -4.06
CA PRO A 138 2.65 -7.45 -4.67
C PRO A 138 2.08 -8.86 -4.47
N PHE A 139 0.76 -8.98 -4.48
CA PHE A 139 0.01 -10.22 -4.57
C PHE A 139 -1.10 -10.07 -5.63
N MET A 140 -1.20 -11.04 -6.54
CA MET A 140 -2.18 -11.00 -7.62
C MET A 140 -3.41 -11.82 -7.22
N LEU A 141 -4.57 -11.18 -7.20
CA LEU A 141 -5.87 -11.79 -6.97
C LEU A 141 -6.57 -11.94 -8.32
N GLN A 142 -6.92 -13.16 -8.69
CA GLN A 142 -7.74 -13.45 -9.86
C GLN A 142 -9.24 -13.26 -9.55
N SER A 143 -10.09 -13.28 -10.57
CA SER A 143 -11.54 -13.29 -10.38
C SER A 143 -11.97 -14.46 -9.47
N GLY A 144 -12.81 -14.18 -8.47
CA GLY A 144 -13.23 -15.15 -7.46
C GLY A 144 -12.23 -15.38 -6.33
N GLN A 145 -11.06 -14.72 -6.33
CA GLN A 145 -10.13 -14.70 -5.21
C GLN A 145 -10.33 -13.42 -4.41
N ASN A 146 -11.15 -13.51 -3.36
CA ASN A 146 -11.38 -12.43 -2.41
C ASN A 146 -10.91 -12.87 -1.01
N PRO A 147 -9.81 -12.34 -0.47
CA PRO A 147 -9.32 -12.72 0.84
C PRO A 147 -10.15 -12.06 1.95
N ASP A 148 -10.54 -12.83 2.96
CA ASP A 148 -11.26 -12.33 4.15
C ASP A 148 -10.29 -11.83 5.25
N ASN A 149 -8.99 -12.03 5.07
CA ASN A 149 -7.94 -11.42 5.90
C ASN A 149 -6.61 -11.31 5.15
N ILE A 150 -5.92 -10.19 5.34
CA ILE A 150 -4.55 -9.98 4.87
C ILE A 150 -3.66 -9.68 6.07
N ARG A 151 -2.63 -10.50 6.28
CA ARG A 151 -1.61 -10.31 7.32
C ARG A 151 -0.37 -9.64 6.76
N LEU A 152 0.09 -8.60 7.43
CA LEU A 152 1.24 -7.79 7.07
C LEU A 152 2.38 -8.10 8.05
N ASN A 153 3.44 -8.72 7.55
CA ASN A 153 4.59 -9.13 8.33
C ASN A 153 5.88 -8.45 7.84
N LEU A 154 6.84 -8.33 8.74
CA LEU A 154 8.24 -8.03 8.43
C LEU A 154 9.11 -9.22 8.81
N VAL A 155 9.85 -9.76 7.84
CA VAL A 155 10.79 -10.86 8.08
C VAL A 155 12.19 -10.29 8.21
N ILE A 156 12.91 -10.68 9.27
CA ILE A 156 14.30 -10.30 9.55
C ILE A 156 15.12 -11.58 9.61
N GLU A 157 16.18 -11.69 8.81
CA GLU A 157 16.96 -12.93 8.64
C GLU A 157 18.23 -13.01 9.48
N GLY A 158 18.52 -12.01 10.30
CA GLY A 158 19.62 -12.06 11.26
C GLY A 158 19.64 -10.89 12.23
N ALA A 159 20.77 -10.67 12.89
CA ALA A 159 20.86 -9.72 14.00
C ALA A 159 20.98 -8.27 13.51
N GLY A 160 20.48 -7.31 14.28
CA GLY A 160 20.55 -5.88 13.99
C GLY A 160 19.26 -5.14 14.33
N THR A 161 19.20 -3.85 14.00
CA THR A 161 18.01 -3.02 14.24
C THR A 161 17.28 -2.75 12.93
N VAL A 162 15.96 -2.89 12.94
CA VAL A 162 15.09 -2.54 11.82
C VAL A 162 14.00 -1.59 12.31
N TRP A 163 13.73 -0.54 11.55
CA TRP A 163 12.58 0.32 11.75
C TRP A 163 11.60 0.13 10.59
N VAL A 164 10.31 0.10 10.90
CA VAL A 164 9.22 0.10 9.92
C VAL A 164 8.23 1.20 10.25
N ASP A 165 7.79 1.90 9.22
CA ASP A 165 6.92 3.07 9.32
C ASP A 165 6.05 3.19 8.05
N ASP A 166 5.02 4.03 8.10
CA ASP A 166 4.15 4.41 6.98
C ASP A 166 3.72 3.21 6.12
N ILE A 167 2.96 2.30 6.74
CA ILE A 167 2.56 1.02 6.15
C ILE A 167 1.24 1.21 5.41
N HIS A 168 1.23 0.83 4.13
CA HIS A 168 0.05 0.89 3.28
C HIS A 168 -0.29 -0.46 2.66
N LEU A 169 -1.59 -0.65 2.44
CA LEU A 169 -2.12 -1.66 1.56
C LEU A 169 -2.88 -0.98 0.43
N TYR A 170 -2.44 -1.17 -0.80
CA TYR A 170 -3.10 -0.65 -1.99
C TYR A 170 -3.75 -1.77 -2.80
N GLY A 171 -4.81 -1.47 -3.53
CA GLY A 171 -5.43 -2.33 -4.52
C GLY A 171 -5.53 -1.62 -5.87
N ALA A 172 -5.23 -2.31 -6.97
CA ALA A 172 -5.47 -1.82 -8.32
C ALA A 172 -6.08 -2.94 -9.17
N PRO A 173 -7.14 -2.68 -9.96
CA PRO A 173 -7.73 -3.70 -10.82
C PRO A 173 -6.71 -4.36 -11.76
N LEU A 174 -6.90 -5.65 -12.05
CA LEU A 174 -6.26 -6.29 -13.19
C LEU A 174 -7.10 -5.92 -14.41
N GLY A 175 -6.56 -5.05 -15.27
CA GLY A 175 -7.23 -4.55 -16.48
C GLY A 175 -7.63 -5.60 -17.50
#